data_AF-A0A959F162-F1
#
_entry.id   AF-A0A959F162-F1
#
_cell.length_a   1.000
_cell.length_b   1.000
_cell.length_c   1.000
_cell.angle_alpha   90.00
_cell.angle_beta   90.00
_cell.angle_gamma   90.00
#
_symmetry.space_group_name_H-M   'P 1'
#
loop_
_entity.id
_entity.type
_entity.pdbx_description
1 polymer ?
#
loop_
_entity_poly.entity_id
_entity_poly.type
_entity_poly.pdbx_seq_one_letter_code
_entity_poly.pdbx_strand_id
1 'polypeptide(L)'
;LQILLQKMWQEATQTGAPPAFTIQQYRHLKRRGILLSHFLQEKLEELGRWNREVIDSGLVIDLLMFHTTAHSTSNQRRISEIRERYEHRLDVLENLLQEFRAKYLLVDVPNQQEAGEDALSLAHDILAPLIRKEFEVSDKPGQMAARILANRVREWRGKDEEKPLLDETSLEIVEKGRPGMRIWLVDEAELVRESQEHVAALRRQRRNARIGLGLASVFVLVFAALFFL
;
A
#
# COMPACT_ATOMS: atom_id res chain seq x y z
N LEU A 1 -1.25 -10.75 25.13
CA LEU A 1 -1.19 -10.57 26.61
C LEU A 1 0.06 -9.81 27.04
N GLN A 2 1.23 -10.15 26.49
CA GLN A 2 2.52 -9.54 26.84
C GLN A 2 2.58 -8.01 26.62
N ILE A 3 2.15 -7.51 25.47
CA ILE A 3 2.05 -6.05 25.18
C ILE A 3 1.14 -5.33 26.19
N LEU A 4 0.06 -5.99 26.59
CA LEU A 4 -0.93 -5.45 27.52
C LEU A 4 -0.37 -5.36 28.94
N LEU A 5 0.35 -6.39 29.40
CA LEU A 5 1.05 -6.39 30.67
C LEU A 5 2.17 -5.33 30.71
N GLN A 6 2.91 -5.18 29.61
CA GLN A 6 3.99 -4.20 29.51
C GLN A 6 3.48 -2.76 29.62
N LYS A 7 2.37 -2.42 28.96
CA LYS A 7 1.78 -1.08 29.12
C LYS A 7 1.07 -0.88 30.46
N MET A 8 0.40 -1.91 30.99
CA MET A 8 -0.14 -1.83 32.35
C MET A 8 0.97 -1.57 33.37
N TRP A 9 2.16 -2.12 33.16
CA TRP A 9 3.34 -1.87 33.99
C TRP A 9 3.85 -0.44 33.86
N GLN A 10 3.94 0.09 32.64
CA GLN A 10 4.31 1.49 32.41
C GLN A 10 3.33 2.48 33.04
N GLU A 11 2.01 2.26 32.92
CA GLU A 11 1.00 3.12 33.56
C GLU A 11 1.06 3.02 35.10
N ALA A 12 1.23 1.80 35.63
CA ALA A 12 1.26 1.57 37.06
C ALA A 12 2.54 2.10 37.75
N THR A 13 3.62 2.31 36.99
CA THR A 13 4.88 2.87 37.50
C THR A 13 4.96 4.39 37.41
N GLN A 14 4.07 5.05 36.66
CA GLN A 14 4.01 6.51 36.55
C GLN A 14 3.28 7.19 37.73
N THR A 15 2.46 6.46 38.47
CA THR A 15 1.60 7.02 39.54
C THR A 15 2.26 7.06 40.93
N GLY A 16 3.50 6.59 41.09
CA GLY A 16 4.25 6.61 42.36
C GLY A 16 3.71 5.65 43.44
N ALA A 17 2.62 4.94 43.17
CA ALA A 17 2.06 3.89 44.01
C ALA A 17 2.66 2.51 43.65
N PRO A 18 2.52 1.49 44.51
CA PRO A 18 2.94 0.13 44.17
C PRO A 18 2.25 -0.33 42.88
N PRO A 19 2.99 -0.83 41.88
CA PRO A 19 2.41 -1.17 40.59
C PRO A 19 1.42 -2.32 40.74
N ALA A 20 0.13 -2.04 40.56
CA ALA A 20 -0.94 -3.02 40.65
C ALA A 20 -1.65 -3.16 39.29
N PHE A 21 -1.83 -4.39 38.84
CA PHE A 21 -2.61 -4.70 37.64
C PHE A 21 -4.10 -4.83 37.99
N THR A 22 -4.91 -3.85 37.58
CA THR A 22 -6.34 -3.84 37.89
C THR A 22 -7.21 -4.22 36.69
N ILE A 23 -8.36 -4.85 36.96
CA ILE A 23 -9.40 -5.13 35.94
C ILE A 23 -9.89 -3.81 35.31
N GLN A 24 -9.89 -2.72 36.07
CA GLN A 24 -10.32 -1.40 35.58
C GLN A 24 -9.32 -0.82 34.56
N GLN A 25 -8.00 -0.93 34.81
CA GLN A 25 -6.97 -0.61 33.82
C GLN A 25 -7.06 -1.50 32.58
N TYR A 26 -7.19 -2.83 32.75
CA TYR A 26 -7.39 -3.75 31.63
C TYR A 26 -8.61 -3.35 30.78
N ARG A 27 -9.76 -3.08 31.41
CA ARG A 27 -10.99 -2.66 30.70
C ARG A 27 -10.87 -1.26 30.10
N HIS A 28 -10.10 -0.35 30.69
CA HIS A 28 -9.82 0.97 30.14
C HIS A 28 -8.95 0.88 28.89
N LEU A 29 -7.84 0.13 28.96
CA LEU A 29 -6.93 -0.14 27.86
C LEU A 29 -7.60 -0.90 26.72
N LYS A 30 -8.41 -1.92 27.05
CA LYS A 30 -9.20 -2.71 26.10
C LYS A 30 -10.28 -1.90 25.40
N ARG A 31 -11.00 -1.04 26.12
CA ARG A 31 -12.07 -0.20 25.54
C ARG A 31 -11.53 0.88 24.61
N ARG A 32 -10.31 1.36 24.83
CA ARG A 32 -9.76 2.45 24.02
C ARG A 32 -9.15 1.97 22.70
N GLY A 33 -8.72 0.71 22.56
CA GLY A 33 -7.93 0.27 21.38
C GLY A 33 -6.59 1.02 21.21
N ILE A 34 -6.32 2.00 22.07
CA ILE A 34 -5.18 2.93 22.07
C ILE A 34 -3.87 2.20 22.33
N LEU A 35 -3.91 1.11 23.08
CA LEU A 35 -2.70 0.36 23.36
C LEU A 35 -2.06 -0.23 22.09
N LEU A 36 -2.92 -0.76 21.22
CA LEU A 36 -2.54 -1.58 20.08
C LEU A 36 -2.43 -0.75 18.80
N SER A 37 -3.26 0.29 18.66
CA SER A 37 -3.02 1.32 17.64
C SER A 37 -1.71 2.04 17.87
N HIS A 38 -1.40 2.43 19.12
CA HIS A 38 -0.09 3.00 19.46
C HIS A 38 1.04 1.99 19.26
N PHE A 39 0.83 0.70 19.57
CA PHE A 39 1.84 -0.32 19.27
C PHE A 39 2.11 -0.40 17.76
N LEU A 40 1.08 -0.51 16.93
CA LEU A 40 1.24 -0.56 15.48
C LEU A 40 1.94 0.71 14.97
N GLN A 41 1.49 1.89 15.39
CA GLN A 41 2.09 3.16 15.00
C GLN A 41 3.57 3.25 15.40
N GLU A 42 3.92 2.88 16.64
CA GLU A 42 5.30 2.84 17.12
C GLU A 42 6.17 1.90 16.25
N LYS A 43 5.65 0.72 15.87
CA LYS A 43 6.38 -0.21 14.99
C LYS A 43 6.51 0.29 13.56
N LEU A 44 5.49 0.98 13.03
CA LEU A 44 5.60 1.65 11.73
C LEU A 44 6.61 2.80 11.75
N GLU A 45 6.69 3.56 12.84
CA GLU A 45 7.71 4.61 13.02
C GLU A 45 9.12 4.04 13.11
N GLU A 46 9.32 2.94 13.85
CA GLU A 46 10.59 2.21 13.90
C GLU A 46 11.01 1.70 12.51
N LEU A 47 10.07 1.14 11.74
CA LEU A 47 10.31 0.73 10.35
C LEU A 47 10.68 1.91 9.47
N GLY A 48 10.05 3.08 9.66
CA GLY A 48 10.36 4.29 8.91
C GLY A 48 11.74 4.86 9.20
N ARG A 49 12.31 4.59 10.38
CA ARG A 49 13.72 4.91 10.69
C ARG A 49 14.69 3.96 10.01
N TRP A 50 14.30 2.69 9.84
CA TRP A 50 15.10 1.69 9.14
C TRP A 50 15.09 1.91 7.61
N ASN A 51 13.91 2.01 7.02
CA ASN A 51 13.74 2.28 5.61
C ASN A 51 12.47 3.11 5.38
N ARG A 52 12.67 4.39 5.07
CA ARG A 52 11.56 5.32 4.83
C ARG A 52 10.82 5.03 3.53
N GLU A 53 11.50 4.54 2.50
CA GLU A 53 10.91 4.28 1.18
C GLU A 53 9.77 3.26 1.24
N VAL A 54 9.95 2.16 1.99
CA VAL A 54 8.93 1.10 2.11
C VAL A 54 7.71 1.56 2.92
N ILE A 55 7.89 2.52 3.84
CA ILE A 55 6.81 3.15 4.58
C ILE A 55 6.09 4.18 3.74
N ASP A 56 6.81 5.04 3.01
CA ASP A 56 6.22 6.13 2.25
C ASP A 56 5.49 5.64 1.00
N SER A 57 6.01 4.61 0.35
CA SER A 57 5.33 3.95 -0.78
C SER A 57 4.02 3.27 -0.36
N GLY A 58 3.92 2.81 0.89
CA GLY A 58 2.77 2.05 1.40
C GLY A 58 2.94 0.53 1.36
N LEU A 59 4.12 0.03 0.95
CA LEU A 59 4.40 -1.41 0.85
C LEU A 59 4.20 -2.15 2.17
N VAL A 60 4.62 -1.53 3.28
CA VAL A 60 4.45 -2.11 4.63
C VAL A 60 2.98 -2.38 4.94
N ILE A 61 2.10 -1.42 4.66
CA ILE A 61 0.67 -1.53 4.93
C ILE A 61 0.04 -2.57 4.02
N ASP A 62 0.42 -2.62 2.73
CA ASP A 62 -0.09 -3.61 1.78
C ASP A 62 0.28 -5.05 2.17
N LEU A 63 1.54 -5.29 2.55
CA LEU A 63 2.03 -6.61 2.95
C LEU A 63 1.39 -7.07 4.26
N LEU A 64 1.26 -6.19 5.26
CA LEU A 64 0.53 -6.50 6.49
C LEU A 64 -0.95 -6.77 6.21
N MET A 65 -1.59 -6.03 5.29
CA MET A 65 -2.98 -6.27 4.88
C MET A 65 -3.14 -7.69 4.32
N PHE A 66 -2.17 -8.17 3.54
CA PHE A 66 -2.21 -9.52 2.98
C PHE A 66 -2.31 -10.63 4.03
N HIS A 67 -1.86 -10.38 5.27
CA HIS A 67 -2.00 -11.26 6.42
C HIS A 67 -3.33 -11.05 7.19
N THR A 68 -4.31 -10.38 6.59
CA THR A 68 -5.65 -10.21 7.16
C THR A 68 -6.70 -10.93 6.32
N THR A 69 -7.83 -11.27 6.95
CA THR A 69 -9.04 -11.77 6.28
C THR A 69 -10.07 -10.66 6.10
N ALA A 70 -11.10 -10.92 5.28
CA ALA A 70 -12.25 -10.01 5.15
C ALA A 70 -13.01 -9.80 6.48
N HIS A 71 -12.95 -10.77 7.40
CA HIS A 71 -13.58 -10.69 8.72
C HIS A 71 -12.69 -10.01 9.77
N SER A 72 -11.62 -9.33 9.34
CA SER A 72 -10.68 -8.64 10.23
C SER A 72 -10.00 -9.55 11.25
N THR A 73 -9.62 -10.75 10.81
CA THR A 73 -8.78 -11.69 11.58
C THR A 73 -7.44 -11.89 10.89
N SER A 74 -6.46 -12.39 11.63
CA SER A 74 -5.16 -12.79 11.10
C SER A 74 -5.31 -13.98 10.17
N ASN A 75 -4.59 -13.94 9.05
CA ASN A 75 -4.45 -15.02 8.11
C ASN A 75 -2.99 -15.49 8.05
N GLN A 76 -2.79 -16.77 7.78
CA GLN A 76 -1.48 -17.36 7.56
C GLN A 76 -1.14 -17.26 6.08
N ARG A 77 0.12 -16.94 5.76
CA ARG A 77 0.64 -16.86 4.39
C ARG A 77 1.93 -17.63 4.29
N ARG A 78 2.05 -18.47 3.26
CA ARG A 78 3.32 -19.14 2.98
C ARG A 78 4.34 -18.14 2.47
N ILE A 79 5.61 -18.35 2.77
CA ILE A 79 6.68 -17.47 2.29
C ILE A 79 6.73 -17.46 0.75
N SER A 80 6.46 -18.59 0.10
CA SER A 80 6.35 -18.71 -1.37
C SER A 80 5.28 -17.77 -1.96
N GLU A 81 4.07 -17.77 -1.38
CA GLU A 81 2.95 -16.91 -1.80
C GLU A 81 3.29 -15.43 -1.64
N ILE A 82 4.01 -15.07 -0.58
CA ILE A 82 4.46 -13.70 -0.36
C ILE A 82 5.47 -13.31 -1.46
N ARG A 83 6.45 -14.18 -1.77
CA ARG A 83 7.45 -13.92 -2.82
C ARG A 83 6.82 -13.76 -4.20
N GLU A 84 5.87 -14.62 -4.56
CA GLU A 84 5.14 -14.52 -5.82
C GLU A 84 4.35 -13.20 -5.91
N ARG A 85 3.63 -12.84 -4.84
CA ARG A 85 2.80 -11.63 -4.81
C ARG A 85 3.61 -10.33 -4.89
N TYR A 86 4.85 -10.34 -4.41
CA TYR A 86 5.74 -9.19 -4.36
C TYR A 86 7.03 -9.43 -5.17
N GLU A 87 6.96 -10.19 -6.26
CA GLU A 87 8.13 -10.57 -7.07
C GLU A 87 8.92 -9.36 -7.61
N HIS A 88 8.23 -8.22 -7.82
CA HIS A 88 8.83 -6.98 -8.27
C HIS A 88 9.57 -6.22 -7.16
N ARG A 89 9.48 -6.67 -5.90
CA ARG A 89 10.10 -6.06 -4.71
C ARG A 89 10.98 -7.03 -3.92
N LEU A 90 11.50 -8.08 -4.57
CA LEU A 90 12.41 -9.05 -3.93
C LEU A 90 13.68 -8.40 -3.38
N ASP A 91 14.07 -7.23 -3.91
CA ASP A 91 15.19 -6.41 -3.46
C ASP A 91 15.08 -5.99 -1.97
N VAL A 92 13.87 -5.75 -1.47
CA VAL A 92 13.61 -5.33 -0.08
C VAL A 92 12.84 -6.36 0.74
N LEU A 93 12.18 -7.32 0.10
CA LEU A 93 11.20 -8.21 0.73
C LEU A 93 11.79 -9.00 1.89
N GLU A 94 12.91 -9.68 1.71
CA GLU A 94 13.49 -10.56 2.73
C GLU A 94 13.90 -9.78 3.99
N ASN A 95 14.54 -8.62 3.81
CA ASN A 95 14.91 -7.74 4.93
C ASN A 95 13.65 -7.18 5.62
N LEU A 96 12.61 -6.83 4.85
CA LEU A 96 11.34 -6.36 5.42
C LEU A 96 10.65 -7.45 6.26
N LEU A 97 10.65 -8.70 5.80
CA LEU A 97 10.11 -9.83 6.57
C LEU A 97 10.91 -10.08 7.85
N GLN A 98 12.23 -9.88 7.83
CA GLN A 98 13.06 -9.95 9.04
C GLN A 98 12.69 -8.83 10.03
N GLU A 99 12.51 -7.60 9.54
CA GLU A 99 12.08 -6.47 10.37
C GLU A 99 10.68 -6.68 10.97
N PHE A 100 9.75 -7.27 10.22
CA PHE A 100 8.44 -7.62 10.76
C PHE A 100 8.52 -8.66 11.88
N ARG A 101 9.42 -9.64 11.79
CA ARG A 101 9.69 -10.59 12.87
C ARG A 101 10.33 -9.91 14.08
N ALA A 102 11.40 -9.14 13.86
CA ALA A 102 12.14 -8.45 14.91
C ALA A 102 11.25 -7.48 15.71
N LYS A 103 10.24 -6.89 15.06
CA LYS A 103 9.27 -5.97 15.68
C LYS A 103 7.98 -6.64 16.16
N TYR A 104 7.90 -7.96 16.12
CA TYR A 104 6.72 -8.75 16.50
C TYR A 104 5.43 -8.31 15.77
N LEU A 105 5.55 -7.96 14.50
CA LEU A 105 4.40 -7.74 13.61
C LEU A 105 3.99 -9.06 12.94
N LEU A 106 4.97 -9.88 12.54
CA LEU A 106 4.77 -11.23 12.03
C LEU A 106 5.49 -12.25 12.90
N VAL A 107 4.95 -13.47 12.95
CA VAL A 107 5.57 -14.63 13.61
C VAL A 107 5.54 -15.82 12.69
N ASP A 108 6.54 -16.69 12.82
CA ASP A 108 6.56 -17.97 12.12
C ASP A 108 5.51 -18.90 12.74
N VAL A 109 4.71 -19.52 11.88
CA VAL A 109 3.72 -20.52 12.26
C VAL A 109 4.32 -21.90 11.96
N PRO A 110 4.54 -22.74 13.00
CA PRO A 110 5.04 -24.08 12.80
C PRO A 110 4.08 -24.86 11.90
N ASN A 111 4.58 -25.38 10.79
CA ASN A 111 3.81 -26.28 9.97
C ASN A 111 3.72 -27.64 10.67
N GLN A 112 2.51 -28.16 10.89
CA GLN A 112 2.32 -29.47 11.54
C GLN A 112 2.70 -30.65 10.62
N GLN A 113 3.04 -30.37 9.37
CA GLN A 113 3.47 -31.34 8.38
C GLN A 113 4.96 -31.13 8.07
N GLU A 114 5.77 -32.17 8.27
CA GLU A 114 7.25 -32.16 8.15
C GLU A 114 7.77 -31.73 6.77
N ALA A 115 6.92 -31.65 5.75
CA ALA A 115 7.23 -31.23 4.38
C ALA A 115 6.56 -29.90 3.97
N GLY A 116 5.90 -29.22 4.89
CA GLY A 116 5.17 -27.99 4.59
C GLY A 116 6.09 -26.77 4.62
N GLU A 117 5.89 -25.84 3.68
CA GLU A 117 6.63 -24.58 3.63
C GLU A 117 6.37 -23.73 4.88
N ASP A 118 7.39 -22.95 5.28
CA ASP A 118 7.28 -21.97 6.36
C ASP A 118 6.15 -20.96 6.06
N ALA A 119 5.38 -20.65 7.08
CA ALA A 119 4.28 -19.71 7.01
C ALA A 119 4.42 -18.60 8.06
N LEU A 120 3.90 -17.43 7.72
CA LEU A 120 3.85 -16.25 8.56
C LEU A 120 2.41 -15.89 8.90
N SER A 121 2.18 -15.39 10.11
CA SER A 121 0.91 -14.78 10.52
C SER A 121 1.16 -13.51 11.30
N LEU A 122 0.13 -12.68 11.46
CA LEU A 122 0.22 -11.56 12.39
C LEU A 122 0.50 -12.10 13.79
N ALA A 123 1.43 -11.47 14.49
CA ALA A 123 1.78 -11.86 15.86
C ALA A 123 0.55 -11.90 16.79
N HIS A 124 -0.43 -11.03 16.52
CA HIS A 124 -1.71 -11.00 17.22
C HIS A 124 -2.88 -10.73 16.28
N ASP A 125 -3.97 -11.48 16.47
CA ASP A 125 -5.22 -11.36 15.71
C ASP A 125 -5.83 -9.95 15.75
N ILE A 126 -5.69 -9.28 16.90
CA ILE A 126 -6.15 -7.91 17.13
C ILE A 126 -5.46 -6.84 16.25
N LEU A 127 -4.35 -7.17 15.59
CA LEU A 127 -3.70 -6.26 14.63
C LEU A 127 -4.49 -6.20 13.31
N ALA A 128 -5.20 -7.27 12.94
CA ALA A 128 -5.92 -7.34 11.68
C ALA A 128 -6.94 -6.20 11.47
N PRO A 129 -7.85 -5.88 12.43
CA PRO A 129 -8.77 -4.76 12.24
C PRO A 129 -8.06 -3.40 12.16
N LEU A 130 -6.91 -3.24 12.84
CA LEU A 130 -6.13 -2.01 12.80
C LEU A 130 -5.45 -1.82 11.44
N ILE A 131 -4.81 -2.87 10.93
CA ILE A 131 -4.15 -2.89 9.63
C ILE A 131 -5.15 -2.65 8.50
N ARG A 132 -6.33 -3.29 8.57
CA ARG A 132 -7.38 -3.08 7.56
C ARG A 132 -7.86 -1.63 7.55
N LYS A 133 -8.12 -1.06 8.73
CA LYS A 133 -8.48 0.36 8.85
C LYS A 133 -7.39 1.26 8.27
N GLU A 134 -6.13 1.01 8.63
CA GLU A 134 -4.98 1.78 8.12
C GLU A 134 -4.86 1.70 6.60
N PHE A 135 -5.03 0.50 6.02
CA PHE A 135 -5.03 0.30 4.58
C PHE A 135 -6.15 1.09 3.89
N GLU A 136 -7.36 1.07 4.46
CA GLU A 136 -8.53 1.76 3.90
C GLU A 136 -8.35 3.29 3.88
N VAL A 137 -7.82 3.87 4.97
CA VAL A 137 -7.68 5.33 5.12
C VAL A 137 -6.35 5.90 4.63
N SER A 138 -5.33 5.07 4.39
CA SER A 138 -4.01 5.54 3.96
C SER A 138 -4.04 6.19 2.59
N ASP A 139 -3.48 7.39 2.47
CA ASP A 139 -3.28 8.10 1.20
C ASP A 139 -1.88 7.90 0.62
N LYS A 140 -1.18 6.84 1.03
CA LYS A 140 0.11 6.50 0.43
C LYS A 140 -0.05 6.00 -1.01
N PRO A 141 0.97 6.17 -1.87
CA PRO A 141 0.87 5.87 -3.30
C PRO A 141 0.34 4.46 -3.59
N GLY A 142 0.80 3.43 -2.87
CA GLY A 142 0.35 2.04 -3.04
C GLY A 142 -1.14 1.85 -2.74
N GLN A 143 -1.65 2.41 -1.64
CA GLN A 143 -3.07 2.30 -1.29
C GLN A 143 -3.96 3.13 -2.22
N MET A 144 -3.52 4.32 -2.63
CA MET A 144 -4.22 5.11 -3.65
C MET A 144 -4.32 4.36 -4.98
N ALA A 145 -3.20 3.82 -5.47
CA ALA A 145 -3.16 3.03 -6.70
C ALA A 145 -4.08 1.80 -6.62
N ALA A 146 -4.03 1.06 -5.50
CA ALA A 146 -4.91 -0.08 -5.27
C ALA A 146 -6.40 0.29 -5.31
N ARG A 147 -6.79 1.43 -4.72
CA ARG A 147 -8.18 1.92 -4.78
C ARG A 147 -8.61 2.30 -6.19
N ILE A 148 -7.76 3.00 -6.94
CA ILE A 148 -8.03 3.40 -8.33
C ILE A 148 -8.23 2.15 -9.20
N LEU A 149 -7.29 1.19 -9.11
CA LEU A 149 -7.36 -0.06 -9.87
C LEU A 149 -8.61 -0.88 -9.50
N ALA A 150 -8.89 -1.06 -8.20
CA ALA A 150 -10.04 -1.84 -7.74
C ALA A 150 -11.38 -1.28 -8.23
N ASN A 151 -11.51 0.05 -8.30
CA ASN A 151 -12.69 0.71 -8.85
C ASN A 151 -12.74 0.57 -10.37
N ARG A 152 -11.64 0.88 -11.08
CA ARG A 152 -11.64 0.92 -12.54
C ARG A 152 -11.72 -0.46 -13.20
N VAL A 153 -11.11 -1.49 -12.62
CA VAL A 153 -11.19 -2.86 -13.16
C VAL A 153 -12.61 -3.41 -13.12
N ARG A 154 -13.43 -2.98 -12.15
CA ARG A 154 -14.85 -3.38 -12.09
C ARG A 154 -15.63 -2.88 -13.30
N GLU A 155 -15.37 -1.63 -13.71
CA GLU A 155 -15.97 -1.01 -14.90
C GLU A 155 -15.37 -1.62 -16.18
N TRP A 156 -14.06 -1.85 -16.20
CA TRP A 156 -13.34 -2.46 -17.32
C TRP A 156 -13.86 -3.84 -17.74
N ARG A 157 -14.23 -4.67 -16.76
CA ARG A 157 -14.82 -6.01 -17.00
C ARG A 157 -16.26 -5.93 -17.51
N GLY A 158 -16.89 -4.76 -17.46
CA GLY A 158 -18.23 -4.52 -17.98
C GLY A 158 -18.30 -4.71 -19.50
N LYS A 159 -19.52 -4.86 -20.02
CA LYS A 159 -19.78 -4.96 -21.47
C LYS A 159 -19.98 -3.59 -22.11
N ASP A 160 -19.36 -2.55 -21.58
CA ASP A 160 -19.49 -1.22 -22.15
C ASP A 160 -18.66 -1.15 -23.44
N GLU A 161 -19.27 -0.59 -24.50
CA GLU A 161 -18.65 -0.49 -25.83
C GLU A 161 -17.40 0.41 -25.81
N GLU A 162 -17.35 1.36 -24.88
CA GLU A 162 -16.16 2.15 -24.58
C GLU A 162 -15.48 1.59 -23.33
N LYS A 163 -14.41 0.80 -23.50
CA LYS A 163 -13.66 0.28 -22.36
C LYS A 163 -13.09 1.47 -21.54
N PRO A 164 -13.46 1.65 -20.26
CA PRO A 164 -13.06 2.83 -19.51
C PRO A 164 -11.58 2.74 -19.10
N LEU A 165 -10.71 3.34 -19.90
CA LEU A 165 -9.27 3.44 -19.63
C LEU A 165 -8.96 4.42 -18.50
N LEU A 166 -7.79 4.29 -17.88
CA LEU A 166 -7.29 5.29 -16.94
C LEU A 166 -6.96 6.59 -17.69
N ASP A 167 -7.41 7.72 -17.14
CA ASP A 167 -6.94 9.02 -17.62
C ASP A 167 -5.46 9.24 -17.25
N GLU A 168 -4.87 10.29 -17.81
CA GLU A 168 -3.45 10.62 -17.64
C GLU A 168 -3.07 10.78 -16.16
N THR A 169 -3.92 11.42 -15.35
CA THR A 169 -3.65 11.66 -13.92
C THR A 169 -3.75 10.38 -13.10
N SER A 170 -4.78 9.57 -13.32
CA SER A 170 -5.00 8.31 -12.62
C SER A 170 -3.91 7.29 -12.96
N LEU A 171 -3.50 7.24 -14.24
CA LEU A 171 -2.40 6.39 -14.69
C LEU A 171 -1.10 6.76 -13.97
N GLU A 172 -0.77 8.05 -13.88
CA GLU A 172 0.44 8.49 -13.16
C GLU A 172 0.42 8.12 -11.68
N ILE A 173 -0.74 8.20 -11.01
CA ILE A 173 -0.88 7.77 -9.62
C ILE A 173 -0.65 6.25 -9.49
N VAL A 174 -1.25 5.47 -10.39
CA VAL A 174 -1.13 4.00 -10.39
C VAL A 174 0.32 3.56 -10.63
N GLU A 175 1.01 4.17 -11.59
CA GLU A 175 2.41 3.86 -11.88
C GLU A 175 3.33 4.22 -10.70
N LYS A 176 3.14 5.40 -10.10
CA LYS A 176 3.88 5.82 -8.90
C LYS A 176 3.59 4.93 -7.69
N GLY A 177 2.38 4.37 -7.60
CA GLY A 177 1.98 3.49 -6.51
C GLY A 177 2.48 2.05 -6.63
N ARG A 178 2.90 1.61 -7.81
CA ARG A 178 3.35 0.22 -8.07
C ARG A 178 4.37 -0.33 -7.06
N PRO A 179 5.40 0.41 -6.61
CA PRO A 179 6.36 -0.11 -5.64
C PRO A 179 5.74 -0.36 -4.25
N GLY A 180 4.63 0.31 -3.95
CA GLY A 180 3.96 0.31 -2.64
C GLY A 180 2.84 -0.72 -2.51
N MET A 181 2.66 -1.61 -3.47
CA MET A 181 1.60 -2.62 -3.48
C MET A 181 2.07 -3.92 -4.12
N ARG A 182 1.27 -4.98 -3.98
CA ARG A 182 1.41 -6.25 -4.71
C ARG A 182 1.54 -6.05 -6.23
N ILE A 183 2.04 -7.08 -6.91
CA ILE A 183 1.96 -7.12 -8.37
C ILE A 183 0.52 -6.96 -8.86
N TRP A 184 0.34 -6.30 -10.00
CA TRP A 184 -0.95 -6.16 -10.65
C TRP A 184 -1.51 -7.53 -11.03
N LEU A 185 -2.82 -7.70 -10.84
CA LEU A 185 -3.53 -8.84 -11.39
C LEU A 185 -3.56 -8.74 -12.91
N VAL A 186 -3.87 -9.86 -13.59
CA VAL A 186 -3.93 -9.93 -15.06
C VAL A 186 -4.74 -8.78 -15.66
N ASP A 187 -5.98 -8.59 -15.20
CA ASP A 187 -6.85 -7.54 -15.73
C ASP A 187 -6.40 -6.12 -15.34
N GLU A 188 -5.77 -5.96 -14.17
CA GLU A 188 -5.18 -4.68 -13.76
C GLU A 188 -4.00 -4.32 -14.68
N ALA A 189 -3.15 -5.30 -14.99
CA ALA A 189 -2.00 -5.12 -15.87
C ALA A 189 -2.44 -4.82 -17.33
N GLU A 190 -3.48 -5.51 -17.81
CA GLU A 190 -4.06 -5.23 -19.13
C GLU A 190 -4.64 -3.82 -19.21
N LEU A 191 -5.45 -3.41 -18.22
CA LEU A 191 -6.01 -2.06 -18.12
C LEU A 191 -4.90 -1.00 -18.15
N VAL A 192 -3.84 -1.17 -17.34
CA VAL A 192 -2.73 -0.22 -17.28
C VAL A 192 -2.01 -0.14 -18.62
N ARG A 193 -1.72 -1.28 -19.26
CA ARG A 193 -1.05 -1.32 -20.57
C ARG A 193 -1.87 -0.59 -21.64
N GLU A 194 -3.16 -0.89 -21.78
CA GLU A 194 -4.02 -0.20 -22.76
C GLU A 194 -4.12 1.30 -22.45
N SER A 195 -4.13 1.69 -21.17
CA SER A 195 -4.16 3.10 -20.76
C SER A 195 -2.86 3.83 -21.11
N GLN A 196 -1.70 3.19 -20.93
CA GLN A 196 -0.39 3.73 -21.32
C GLN A 196 -0.31 4.01 -22.82
N GLU A 197 -0.77 3.05 -23.63
CA GLU A 197 -0.79 3.18 -25.10
C GLU A 197 -1.69 4.35 -25.53
N HIS A 198 -2.88 4.46 -24.93
CA HIS A 198 -3.83 5.53 -25.21
C HIS A 198 -3.28 6.92 -24.82
N VAL A 199 -2.77 7.07 -23.60
CA VAL A 199 -2.17 8.34 -23.14
C VAL A 199 -0.97 8.73 -23.98
N ALA A 200 -0.13 7.77 -24.38
CA ALA A 200 1.01 8.03 -25.26
C ALA A 200 0.57 8.53 -26.66
N ALA A 201 -0.50 7.95 -27.22
CA ALA A 201 -1.07 8.41 -28.50
C ALA A 201 -1.62 9.84 -28.39
N LEU A 202 -2.38 10.15 -27.33
CA LEU A 202 -2.89 11.50 -27.08
C LEU A 202 -1.76 12.53 -26.89
N ARG A 203 -0.70 12.18 -26.16
CA ARG A 203 0.48 13.04 -25.99
C ARG A 203 1.16 13.35 -27.32
N ARG A 204 1.29 12.36 -28.21
CA ARG A 204 1.84 12.55 -29.57
C ARG A 204 0.96 13.48 -30.40
N GLN A 205 -0.35 13.29 -30.38
CA GLN A 205 -1.30 14.13 -31.12
C GLN A 205 -1.25 15.58 -30.64
N ARG A 206 -1.29 15.82 -29.32
CA ARG A 206 -1.17 17.16 -28.73
C ARG A 206 0.16 17.84 -29.08
N ARG A 207 1.27 17.10 -29.07
CA ARG A 207 2.59 17.62 -29.46
C ARG A 207 2.61 18.05 -30.92
N ASN A 208 2.10 17.21 -31.82
CA ASN A 208 2.08 17.52 -33.25
C ASN A 208 1.18 18.72 -33.55
N ALA A 209 0.03 18.84 -32.88
CA ALA A 209 -0.85 20.00 -32.99
C ALA A 209 -0.18 21.31 -32.52
N ARG A 210 0.56 21.28 -31.41
CA ARG A 210 1.31 22.45 -30.91
C ARG A 210 2.42 22.88 -31.87
N ILE A 211 3.15 21.93 -32.45
CA ILE A 211 4.19 22.20 -33.46
C ILE A 211 3.56 22.81 -34.72
N GLY A 212 2.46 22.25 -35.20
CA GLY A 212 1.73 22.77 -36.36
C GLY A 212 1.20 24.19 -36.15
N LEU A 213 0.62 24.47 -34.98
CA LEU A 213 0.18 25.83 -34.61
C LEU A 213 1.35 26.81 -34.55
N GLY A 214 2.49 26.40 -33.95
CA GLY A 214 3.70 27.22 -33.90
C GLY A 214 4.24 27.59 -35.29
N LEU A 215 4.31 26.61 -36.20
CA LEU A 215 4.72 26.83 -37.59
C LEU A 215 3.75 27.75 -38.35
N ALA A 216 2.44 27.57 -38.16
CA ALA A 216 1.42 28.44 -38.76
C ALA A 216 1.57 29.89 -38.28
N SER A 217 1.79 30.13 -36.98
CA SER A 217 2.00 31.47 -36.45
C SER A 217 3.29 32.14 -36.97
N VAL A 218 4.38 31.40 -37.15
CA VAL A 218 5.60 31.92 -37.78
C VAL A 218 5.35 32.25 -39.26
N PHE A 219 4.62 31.39 -39.98
CA PHE A 219 4.29 31.63 -41.38
C PHE A 219 3.46 32.90 -41.56
N VAL A 220 2.46 33.13 -40.69
CA VAL A 220 1.65 34.37 -40.69
C VAL A 220 2.52 35.60 -40.41
N LEU A 221 3.45 35.53 -39.46
CA LEU A 221 4.35 36.66 -39.14
C LEU A 221 5.32 36.98 -40.29
N VAL A 222 5.90 35.97 -40.92
CA VAL A 222 6.80 36.14 -42.09
C VAL A 222 6.02 36.69 -43.29
N PHE A 223 4.81 36.18 -43.52
CA PHE A 223 3.96 36.66 -44.61
C PHE A 223 3.50 38.10 -44.39
N ALA A 224 3.14 38.48 -43.15
CA ALA A 224 2.82 39.85 -42.80
C ALA A 224 4.04 40.78 -42.96
N ALA A 225 5.24 40.34 -42.55
CA ALA A 225 6.45 41.14 -42.70
C ALA A 225 6.85 41.36 -44.18
N LEU A 226 6.64 40.36 -45.05
CA LEU A 226 6.89 40.46 -46.49
C LEU A 226 5.85 41.32 -47.23
N PHE A 227 4.63 41.43 -46.71
CA PHE A 227 3.57 42.23 -47.33
C PHE A 227 3.65 43.71 -46.95
N PHE A 228 4.35 44.05 -45.87
CA PHE A 228 4.53 45.42 -45.38
C PHE A 228 5.88 46.06 -45.76
N LEU A 229 6.69 45.39 -46.59
CA LEU A 229 7.99 45.88 -47.09
C LEU A 229 7.90 46.25 -48.57
#